data_AF-A0A916QZL7-F1
#
_entry.id   AF-A0A916QZL7-F1
#
_cell.length_a   1.000
_cell.length_b   1.000
_cell.length_c   1.000
_cell.angle_alpha   90.00
_cell.angle_beta   90.00
_cell.angle_gamma   90.00
#
_symmetry.space_group_name_H-M   'P 1'
#
loop_
_entity.id
_entity.type
_entity.pdbx_description
1 polymer ?
#
loop_
_entity_poly.entity_id
_entity_poly.type
_entity_poly.pdbx_seq_one_letter_code
_entity_poly.pdbx_strand_id
1 'polypeptide(L)'
;MMIDYDRKLVFLSNRKVASTSMERALGQVKGMARMNGNPVLKHIDYTRYKRMEQPLRTKGFTTITVVREPFDKAVSWYKFRARPELKGDPRYVGHLDFETFLTNFITGKSGWAMEFLDNLFCTDSRSGETVDVIHRYEKLGAFETLLQNIYGDDLTLPHLNVSAAVADTDFAMHRARYEAAFPEAFDWYRALPAPLETLGSR
;
A
#
# COMPACT_ATOMS: atom_id res chain seq x y z
N MET A 1 -4.19 -4.39 8.43
CA MET A 1 -3.46 -3.70 9.51
C MET A 1 -2.99 -4.72 10.54
N MET A 2 -1.82 -4.51 11.11
CA MET A 2 -1.24 -5.32 12.18
C MET A 2 -0.68 -4.41 13.28
N ILE A 3 -0.77 -4.83 14.54
CA ILE A 3 -0.38 -4.01 15.69
C ILE A 3 0.56 -4.81 16.58
N ASP A 4 1.68 -4.19 16.94
CA ASP A 4 2.61 -4.66 17.95
C ASP A 4 2.49 -3.75 19.18
N TYR A 5 1.83 -4.24 20.22
CA TYR A 5 1.59 -3.49 21.44
C TYR A 5 2.85 -3.30 22.28
N ASP A 6 3.74 -4.29 22.28
CA ASP A 6 4.96 -4.27 23.08
C ASP A 6 5.94 -3.21 22.54
N ARG A 7 6.04 -3.11 21.21
CA ARG A 7 6.91 -2.15 20.52
C ARG A 7 6.21 -0.84 20.14
N LYS A 8 4.91 -0.72 20.42
CA LYS A 8 4.07 0.43 20.05
C LYS A 8 4.09 0.74 18.55
N LEU A 9 3.92 -0.28 17.71
CA LEU A 9 3.94 -0.15 16.25
C LEU A 9 2.59 -0.50 15.64
N VAL A 10 2.22 0.22 14.56
CA VAL A 10 1.05 -0.09 13.74
C VAL A 10 1.45 -0.18 12.27
N PHE A 11 1.31 -1.36 11.70
CA PHE A 11 1.53 -1.61 10.28
C PHE A 11 0.24 -1.45 9.49
N LEU A 12 0.13 -0.38 8.72
CA LEU A 12 -0.99 -0.13 7.82
C LEU A 12 -0.78 -0.86 6.51
N SER A 13 -1.59 -1.90 6.28
CA SER A 13 -1.45 -2.79 5.12
C SER A 13 -2.15 -2.17 3.91
N ASN A 14 -1.47 -1.30 3.16
CA ASN A 14 -2.00 -0.75 1.92
C ASN A 14 -2.19 -1.87 0.85
N ARG A 15 -3.03 -1.64 -0.16
CA ARG A 15 -3.25 -2.58 -1.27
C ARG A 15 -2.12 -2.52 -2.28
N LYS A 16 -1.80 -3.67 -2.88
CA LYS A 16 -0.85 -3.81 -4.01
C LYS A 16 0.62 -3.42 -3.74
N VAL A 17 1.02 -3.45 -2.46
CA VAL A 17 2.35 -3.08 -1.95
C VAL A 17 2.98 -4.19 -1.09
N ALA A 18 3.00 -5.43 -1.56
CA ALA A 18 3.50 -6.58 -0.76
C ALA A 18 2.78 -6.82 0.58
N SER A 19 1.50 -6.41 0.70
CA SER A 19 0.71 -6.66 1.92
C SER A 19 0.61 -8.12 2.32
N THR A 20 0.53 -9.05 1.36
CA THR A 20 0.57 -10.49 1.65
C THR A 20 1.92 -10.92 2.22
N SER A 21 3.02 -10.38 1.69
CA SER A 21 4.37 -10.66 2.21
C SER A 21 4.52 -10.14 3.63
N MET A 22 4.05 -8.91 3.88
CA MET A 22 4.04 -8.30 5.22
C MET A 22 3.21 -9.14 6.20
N GLU A 23 2.00 -9.53 5.81
CA GLU A 23 1.10 -10.36 6.65
C GLU A 23 1.71 -11.72 7.00
N ARG A 24 2.49 -12.31 6.09
CA ARG A 24 3.19 -13.57 6.36
C ARG A 24 4.38 -13.37 7.29
N ALA A 25 5.25 -12.42 6.98
CA ALA A 25 6.47 -12.15 7.76
C ALA A 25 6.14 -11.70 9.19
N LEU A 26 5.38 -10.60 9.32
CA LEU A 26 4.95 -10.08 10.62
C LEU A 26 4.02 -11.05 11.34
N GLY A 27 3.34 -11.91 10.60
CA GLY A 27 2.44 -12.90 11.15
C GLY A 27 3.13 -13.96 12.00
N GLN A 28 4.44 -14.15 11.83
CA GLN A 28 5.26 -15.07 12.62
C GLN A 28 5.80 -14.43 13.89
N VAL A 29 5.72 -13.10 14.02
CA VAL A 29 6.14 -12.37 15.21
C VAL A 29 5.19 -12.68 16.37
N LYS A 30 5.74 -13.15 17.48
CA LYS A 30 5.00 -13.42 18.71
C LYS A 30 4.36 -12.12 19.24
N GLY A 31 3.08 -12.18 19.61
CA GLY A 31 2.35 -11.03 20.16
C GLY A 31 1.75 -10.08 19.12
N MET A 32 2.01 -10.31 17.82
CA MET A 32 1.47 -9.49 16.74
C MET A 32 -0.06 -9.65 16.61
N ALA A 33 -0.80 -8.58 16.84
CA ALA A 33 -2.25 -8.56 16.69
C ALA A 33 -2.63 -8.34 15.22
N ARG A 34 -3.35 -9.31 14.63
CA ARG A 34 -3.85 -9.21 13.25
C ARG A 34 -5.27 -8.67 13.23
N MET A 35 -5.47 -7.53 12.58
CA MET A 35 -6.80 -6.92 12.43
C MET A 35 -7.43 -7.30 11.08
N ASN A 36 -7.36 -8.59 10.72
CA ASN A 36 -7.78 -9.12 9.41
C ASN A 36 -9.13 -9.86 9.44
N GLY A 37 -9.73 -10.07 10.62
CA GLY A 37 -11.06 -10.70 10.76
C GLY A 37 -12.22 -9.87 10.22
N ASN A 38 -12.00 -8.57 9.94
CA ASN A 38 -12.96 -7.69 9.28
C ASN A 38 -12.34 -7.12 8.00
N PRO A 39 -12.89 -7.41 6.79
CA PRO A 39 -12.39 -6.90 5.52
C PRO A 39 -12.25 -5.37 5.46
N VAL A 40 -13.09 -4.64 6.23
CA VAL A 40 -13.05 -3.17 6.32
C VAL A 40 -11.77 -2.69 7.02
N LEU A 41 -11.24 -3.46 7.97
CA LEU A 41 -10.03 -3.11 8.74
C LEU A 41 -8.72 -3.54 8.06
N LYS A 42 -8.80 -4.38 7.03
CA LYS A 42 -7.62 -4.94 6.37
C LYS A 42 -6.78 -3.87 5.69
N HIS A 43 -7.45 -2.98 4.95
CA HIS A 43 -6.85 -1.90 4.16
C HIS A 43 -7.39 -0.53 4.62
N ILE A 44 -7.46 -0.35 5.95
CA ILE A 44 -7.88 0.90 6.55
C ILE A 44 -6.88 2.01 6.19
N ASP A 45 -7.38 3.11 5.65
CA ASP A 45 -6.59 4.32 5.40
C ASP A 45 -6.25 5.04 6.73
N TYR A 46 -5.32 5.99 6.65
CA TYR A 46 -4.84 6.71 7.83
C TYR A 46 -5.95 7.51 8.52
N THR A 47 -6.83 8.21 7.78
CA THR A 47 -8.00 8.91 8.35
C THR A 47 -8.86 7.98 9.22
N ARG A 48 -9.17 6.79 8.71
CA ARG A 48 -9.97 5.80 9.46
C ARG A 48 -9.18 5.22 10.63
N TYR A 49 -7.87 4.96 10.47
CA TYR A 49 -7.01 4.54 11.59
C TYR A 49 -7.00 5.58 12.72
N LYS A 50 -6.88 6.88 12.42
CA LYS A 50 -6.92 7.96 13.42
C LYS A 50 -8.19 7.94 14.26
N ARG A 51 -9.33 7.56 13.68
CA ARG A 51 -10.60 7.39 14.42
C ARG A 51 -10.60 6.17 15.33
N MET A 52 -9.73 5.20 15.05
CA MET A 52 -9.59 3.94 15.79
C MET A 52 -8.45 3.95 16.82
N GLU A 53 -7.62 4.99 16.91
CA GLU A 53 -6.50 5.05 17.87
C GLU A 53 -6.94 4.85 19.32
N GLN A 54 -8.05 5.47 19.72
CA GLN A 54 -8.60 5.31 21.06
C GLN A 54 -9.14 3.90 21.32
N PRO A 55 -10.09 3.36 20.52
CA PRO A 55 -10.61 2.02 20.77
C PRO A 55 -9.55 0.92 20.64
N LEU A 56 -8.51 1.12 19.81
CA LEU A 56 -7.41 0.17 19.68
C LEU A 56 -6.30 0.36 20.71
N ARG A 57 -6.36 1.43 21.53
CA ARG A 57 -5.32 1.82 22.50
C ARG A 57 -3.95 2.02 21.86
N THR A 58 -3.91 2.58 20.65
CA THR A 58 -2.69 2.81 19.87
C THR A 58 -2.29 4.28 19.76
N LYS A 59 -2.86 5.16 20.59
CA LYS A 59 -2.47 6.58 20.62
C LYS A 59 -0.96 6.70 20.92
N GLY A 60 -0.24 7.39 20.03
CA GLY A 60 1.21 7.58 20.14
C GLY A 60 2.06 6.43 19.62
N PHE A 61 1.45 5.40 19.01
CA PHE A 61 2.17 4.33 18.33
C PHE A 61 2.77 4.85 17.03
N THR A 62 3.94 4.35 16.64
CA THR A 62 4.56 4.66 15.35
C THR A 62 3.84 3.90 14.25
N THR A 63 3.33 4.64 13.28
CA THR A 63 2.65 4.08 12.11
C THR A 63 3.63 3.82 10.98
N ILE A 64 3.53 2.64 10.37
CA ILE A 64 4.43 2.18 9.32
C ILE A 64 3.60 1.67 8.15
N THR A 65 3.95 2.05 6.92
CA THR A 65 3.31 1.55 5.70
C THR A 65 4.30 1.40 4.56
N VAL A 66 3.89 0.63 3.55
CA VAL A 66 4.58 0.53 2.26
C VAL A 66 3.67 1.14 1.19
N VAL A 67 4.27 1.91 0.30
CA VAL A 67 3.60 2.60 -0.81
C VAL A 67 4.31 2.26 -2.11
N ARG A 68 3.62 2.39 -3.23
CA ARG A 68 4.17 2.06 -4.55
C ARG A 68 4.17 3.30 -5.42
N GLU A 69 5.09 3.33 -6.38
CA GLU A 69 5.09 4.38 -7.41
C GLU A 69 3.69 4.47 -8.05
N PRO A 70 3.10 5.68 -8.19
CA PRO A 70 1.68 5.82 -8.52
C PRO A 70 1.27 5.15 -9.82
N PHE A 71 2.10 5.23 -10.87
CA PHE A 71 1.81 4.61 -12.16
C PHE A 71 1.94 3.09 -12.09
N ASP A 72 3.03 2.59 -11.49
CA ASP A 72 3.25 1.15 -11.32
C ASP A 72 2.15 0.50 -10.47
N LYS A 73 1.57 1.25 -9.53
CA LYS A 73 0.40 0.81 -8.76
C LYS A 73 -0.84 0.69 -9.64
N ALA A 74 -1.11 1.65 -10.54
CA ALA A 74 -2.20 1.59 -11.50
C ALA A 74 -2.07 0.38 -12.44
N VAL A 75 -0.85 0.13 -12.96
CA VAL A 75 -0.55 -1.06 -13.76
C VAL A 75 -0.78 -2.35 -12.97
N SER A 76 -0.33 -2.40 -11.71
CA SER A 76 -0.54 -3.56 -10.83
C SER A 76 -2.02 -3.86 -10.57
N TRP A 77 -2.85 -2.83 -10.46
CA TRP A 77 -4.30 -2.96 -10.35
C TRP A 77 -4.95 -3.46 -11.62
N TYR A 78 -4.57 -2.93 -12.78
CA TYR A 78 -5.06 -3.42 -14.07
C TYR A 78 -4.72 -4.90 -14.25
N LYS A 79 -3.44 -5.27 -14.08
CA LYS A 79 -3.00 -6.67 -14.18
C LYS A 79 -3.74 -7.60 -13.24
N PHE A 80 -4.08 -7.13 -12.04
CA PHE A 80 -4.87 -7.92 -11.10
C PHE A 80 -6.32 -8.08 -11.55
N ARG A 81 -6.96 -7.00 -11.99
CA ARG A 81 -8.39 -6.99 -12.37
C ARG A 81 -8.65 -7.52 -13.78
N ALA A 82 -7.62 -7.66 -14.61
CA ALA A 82 -7.69 -8.25 -15.94
C ALA A 82 -7.58 -9.78 -15.94
N ARG A 83 -7.33 -10.39 -14.78
CA ARG A 83 -7.16 -11.84 -14.60
C ARG A 83 -8.38 -12.65 -15.06
N PRO A 84 -8.21 -13.72 -15.86
CA PRO A 84 -9.31 -14.56 -16.31
C PRO A 84 -10.18 -15.11 -15.16
N GLU A 85 -9.59 -15.35 -13.99
CA GLU A 85 -10.27 -15.85 -12.79
C GLU A 85 -11.30 -14.86 -12.22
N LEU A 86 -11.21 -13.58 -12.58
CA LEU A 86 -12.17 -12.57 -12.18
C LEU A 86 -13.31 -12.39 -13.20
N LYS A 87 -13.34 -13.15 -14.31
CA LYS A 87 -14.46 -13.08 -15.27
C LYS A 87 -15.80 -13.32 -14.56
N GLY A 88 -16.73 -12.38 -14.70
CA GLY A 88 -18.03 -12.39 -14.02
C GLY A 88 -18.07 -11.57 -12.72
N ASP A 89 -16.92 -11.15 -12.17
CA ASP A 89 -16.88 -10.19 -11.07
C ASP A 89 -17.12 -8.75 -11.60
N PRO A 90 -17.94 -7.92 -10.94
CA PRO A 90 -18.17 -6.53 -11.33
C PRO A 90 -16.90 -5.67 -11.44
N ARG A 91 -15.80 -6.09 -10.81
CA ARG A 91 -14.49 -5.41 -10.83
C ARG A 91 -13.58 -5.91 -11.95
N TYR A 92 -14.01 -6.88 -12.74
CA TYR A 92 -13.24 -7.40 -13.86
C TYR A 92 -13.06 -6.33 -14.94
N VAL A 93 -11.82 -6.06 -15.32
CA VAL A 93 -11.49 -5.08 -16.37
C VAL A 93 -10.74 -5.71 -17.54
N GLY A 94 -10.63 -7.04 -17.61
CA GLY A 94 -9.90 -7.70 -18.68
C GLY A 94 -10.59 -7.63 -20.05
N HIS A 95 -11.79 -7.06 -20.12
CA HIS A 95 -12.48 -6.70 -21.35
C HIS A 95 -12.14 -5.29 -21.84
N LEU A 96 -11.42 -4.50 -21.05
CA LEU A 96 -10.95 -3.15 -21.40
C LEU A 96 -9.47 -3.20 -21.75
N ASP A 97 -9.05 -2.41 -22.73
CA ASP A 97 -7.63 -2.07 -22.87
C ASP A 97 -7.16 -1.19 -21.69
N PHE A 98 -5.84 -1.06 -21.55
CA PHE A 98 -5.27 -0.29 -20.46
C PHE A 98 -5.61 1.20 -20.55
N GLU A 99 -5.70 1.77 -21.76
CA GLU A 99 -6.04 3.18 -21.94
C GLU A 99 -7.45 3.52 -21.44
N THR A 100 -8.43 2.69 -21.78
CA THR A 100 -9.83 2.84 -21.35
C THR A 100 -9.92 2.67 -19.84
N PHE A 101 -9.22 1.67 -19.27
CA PHE A 101 -9.11 1.50 -17.83
C PHE A 101 -8.55 2.75 -17.14
N LEU A 102 -7.45 3.30 -17.66
CA LEU A 102 -6.79 4.48 -17.11
C LEU A 102 -7.69 5.72 -17.21
N THR A 103 -8.40 5.89 -18.32
CA THR A 103 -9.35 6.99 -18.53
C THR A 103 -10.52 6.92 -17.54
N ASN A 104 -11.07 5.72 -17.31
CA ASN A 104 -12.14 5.52 -16.33
C ASN A 104 -11.67 5.80 -14.89
N PHE A 105 -10.39 5.56 -14.61
CA PHE A 105 -9.79 5.93 -13.35
C PHE A 105 -9.60 7.45 -13.22
N ILE A 106 -8.94 8.09 -14.20
CA ILE A 106 -8.67 9.53 -14.23
C ILE A 106 -9.96 10.36 -14.10
N THR A 107 -11.01 9.97 -14.82
CA THR A 107 -12.29 10.69 -14.83
C THR A 107 -13.15 10.41 -13.58
N GLY A 108 -12.66 9.64 -12.61
CA GLY A 108 -13.37 9.36 -11.36
C GLY A 108 -14.60 8.47 -11.50
N LYS A 109 -14.96 8.04 -12.73
CA LYS A 109 -16.12 7.17 -13.01
C LYS A 109 -16.11 5.86 -12.22
N SER A 110 -14.93 5.45 -11.77
CA SER A 110 -14.74 4.20 -11.06
C SER A 110 -14.89 4.28 -9.53
N GLY A 111 -14.79 5.47 -8.92
CA GLY A 111 -14.77 5.64 -7.47
C GLY A 111 -13.53 5.03 -6.77
N TRP A 112 -12.49 4.65 -7.53
CA TRP A 112 -11.36 3.89 -7.00
C TRP A 112 -10.17 4.72 -6.54
N ALA A 113 -10.22 6.06 -6.55
CA ALA A 113 -9.05 6.93 -6.28
C ALA A 113 -8.24 6.50 -5.03
N MET A 114 -8.92 6.18 -3.92
CA MET A 114 -8.31 5.72 -2.66
C MET A 114 -7.56 4.38 -2.76
N GLU A 115 -7.88 3.53 -3.74
CA GLU A 115 -7.18 2.24 -3.92
C GLU A 115 -5.87 2.41 -4.70
N PHE A 116 -5.72 3.50 -5.45
CA PHE A 116 -4.67 3.70 -6.44
C PHE A 116 -3.68 4.81 -6.05
N LEU A 117 -4.11 5.80 -5.28
CA LEU A 117 -3.29 6.95 -4.88
C LEU A 117 -2.88 6.85 -3.41
N ASP A 118 -1.60 6.63 -3.16
CA ASP A 118 -1.08 6.33 -1.82
C ASP A 118 -0.96 7.56 -0.92
N ASN A 119 -0.85 8.75 -1.49
CA ASN A 119 -0.94 10.00 -0.74
C ASN A 119 -2.30 10.12 -0.02
N LEU A 120 -3.39 9.69 -0.67
CA LEU A 120 -4.72 9.70 -0.05
C LEU A 120 -4.88 8.61 1.01
N PHE A 121 -4.17 7.49 0.88
CA PHE A 121 -4.16 6.43 1.88
C PHE A 121 -3.40 6.84 3.14
N CYS A 122 -2.28 7.55 2.98
CA CYS A 122 -1.34 7.85 4.06
C CYS A 122 -1.67 9.12 4.84
N THR A 123 -2.47 10.02 4.29
CA THR A 123 -2.73 11.34 4.87
C THR A 123 -4.13 11.43 5.44
N ASP A 124 -4.27 11.98 6.65
CA ASP A 124 -5.58 12.25 7.23
C ASP A 124 -6.20 13.45 6.52
N SER A 125 -7.33 13.24 5.83
CA SER A 125 -8.03 14.29 5.09
C SER A 125 -8.54 15.46 5.95
N ARG A 126 -8.55 15.32 7.28
CA ARG A 126 -8.98 16.39 8.20
C ARG A 126 -7.83 17.20 8.79
N SER A 127 -6.78 16.54 9.27
CA SER A 127 -5.65 17.21 9.93
C SER A 127 -4.45 17.46 9.02
N GLY A 128 -4.34 16.74 7.90
CA GLY A 128 -3.15 16.71 7.06
C GLY A 128 -1.99 15.90 7.66
N GLU A 129 -2.16 15.27 8.83
CA GLU A 129 -1.16 14.36 9.40
C GLU A 129 -0.92 13.17 8.45
N THR A 130 0.32 12.69 8.40
CA THR A 130 0.69 11.52 7.60
C THR A 130 1.19 10.39 8.49
N VAL A 131 1.20 9.17 7.96
CA VAL A 131 1.92 8.01 8.53
C VAL A 131 3.37 8.38 8.85
N ASP A 132 3.88 7.93 10.00
CA ASP A 132 5.22 8.27 10.51
C ASP A 132 6.35 7.74 9.62
N VAL A 133 6.25 6.48 9.18
CA VAL A 133 7.29 5.78 8.42
C VAL A 133 6.69 5.20 7.14
N ILE A 134 7.18 5.65 5.99
CA ILE A 134 6.70 5.24 4.68
C ILE A 134 7.85 4.65 3.87
N HIS A 135 7.74 3.38 3.49
CA HIS A 135 8.70 2.71 2.60
C HIS A 135 8.17 2.60 1.17
N ARG A 136 9.09 2.70 0.20
CA ARG A 136 8.80 2.46 -1.21
C ARG A 136 8.86 0.97 -1.53
N TYR A 137 7.85 0.47 -2.23
CA TYR A 137 7.77 -0.91 -2.72
C TYR A 137 8.96 -1.28 -3.63
N GLU A 138 9.50 -0.31 -4.35
CA GLU A 138 10.64 -0.46 -5.25
C GLU A 138 11.96 -0.64 -4.47
N LYS A 139 11.94 -0.38 -3.15
CA LYS A 139 13.08 -0.52 -2.23
C LYS A 139 12.70 -1.39 -1.02
N LEU A 140 11.99 -2.49 -1.23
CA LEU A 140 11.58 -3.40 -0.15
C LEU A 140 12.74 -3.96 0.67
N GLY A 141 13.96 -4.05 0.11
CA GLY A 141 15.15 -4.46 0.88
C GLY A 141 15.37 -3.59 2.12
N ALA A 142 15.25 -2.26 2.02
CA ALA A 142 15.39 -1.38 3.17
C ALA A 142 14.25 -1.55 4.20
N PHE A 143 13.05 -1.94 3.73
CA PHE A 143 11.95 -2.27 4.62
C PHE A 143 12.18 -3.60 5.33
N GLU A 144 12.73 -4.59 4.65
CA GLU A 144 13.16 -5.85 5.25
C GLU A 144 14.26 -5.63 6.29
N THR A 145 15.28 -4.81 6.00
CA THR A 145 16.29 -4.40 6.97
C THR A 145 15.67 -3.74 8.21
N LEU A 146 14.68 -2.86 8.02
CA LEU A 146 13.94 -2.27 9.14
C LEU A 146 13.26 -3.34 9.99
N LEU A 147 12.57 -4.29 9.37
CA LEU A 147 11.90 -5.37 10.09
C LEU A 147 12.89 -6.28 10.82
N GLN A 148 14.05 -6.57 10.22
CA GLN A 148 15.12 -7.35 10.83
C GLN A 148 15.72 -6.64 12.05
N ASN A 149 15.98 -5.33 11.94
CA ASN A 149 16.44 -4.53 13.08
C ASN A 149 15.42 -4.46 14.22
N ILE A 150 14.12 -4.55 13.92
CA ILE A 150 13.07 -4.58 14.94
C ILE A 150 12.92 -5.98 15.54
N TYR A 151 12.87 -7.03 14.72
CA TYR A 151 12.37 -8.36 15.10
C TYR A 151 13.43 -9.47 15.13
N GLY A 152 14.59 -9.27 14.52
CA GLY A 152 15.66 -10.25 14.35
C GLY A 152 15.97 -10.55 12.89
N ASP A 153 17.22 -10.90 12.61
CA ASP A 153 17.76 -11.15 11.26
C ASP A 153 17.12 -12.35 10.53
N ASP A 154 16.43 -13.23 11.26
CA ASP A 154 15.71 -14.37 10.71
C ASP A 154 14.38 -13.98 10.06
N LEU A 155 13.87 -12.77 10.33
CA LEU A 155 12.69 -12.25 9.67
C LEU A 155 13.03 -11.90 8.22
N THR A 156 12.38 -12.60 7.29
CA THR A 156 12.52 -12.36 5.85
C THR A 156 11.19 -11.95 5.22
N LEU A 157 11.24 -11.07 4.23
CA LEU A 157 10.05 -10.66 3.50
C LEU A 157 9.90 -11.51 2.24
N PRO A 158 8.95 -12.46 2.18
CA PRO A 158 8.88 -13.38 1.06
C PRO A 158 8.48 -12.63 -0.23
N HIS A 159 9.20 -12.86 -1.32
CA HIS A 159 8.87 -12.31 -2.65
C HIS A 159 7.69 -13.06 -3.28
N LEU A 160 6.46 -12.71 -2.88
CA LEU A 160 5.24 -13.42 -3.29
C LEU A 160 4.49 -12.77 -4.46
N ASN A 161 4.95 -11.61 -4.93
CA ASN A 161 4.24 -10.81 -5.92
C ASN A 161 4.81 -10.98 -7.32
N VAL A 162 4.59 -12.14 -7.93
CA VAL A 162 4.74 -12.29 -9.37
C VAL A 162 3.43 -11.82 -10.01
N SER A 163 3.43 -10.63 -10.61
CA SER A 163 2.26 -10.14 -11.33
C SER A 163 2.06 -11.02 -12.56
N ALA A 164 0.87 -11.56 -12.76
CA ALA A 164 0.57 -12.35 -13.96
C ALA A 164 0.89 -11.53 -15.22
N ALA A 165 1.47 -12.18 -16.23
CA ALA A 165 1.64 -11.58 -17.54
C ALA A 165 0.25 -11.20 -18.07
N VAL A 166 0.04 -9.91 -18.33
CA VAL A 166 -1.02 -9.47 -19.24
C VAL A 166 -0.38 -9.40 -20.61
N ALA A 167 -1.16 -9.70 -21.66
CA ALA A 167 -0.70 -9.64 -23.05
C ALA A 167 0.08 -8.35 -23.35
N ASP A 168 0.98 -8.43 -24.33
CA ASP A 168 1.94 -7.41 -24.75
C ASP A 168 1.33 -6.00 -24.78
N THR A 169 1.42 -5.30 -23.66
CA THR A 169 0.87 -3.96 -23.47
C THR A 169 2.04 -3.10 -23.04
N ASP A 170 2.43 -2.18 -23.90
CA ASP A 170 3.38 -1.15 -23.50
C ASP A 170 2.69 -0.14 -22.60
N PHE A 171 2.72 -0.41 -21.29
CA PHE A 171 2.16 0.50 -20.30
C PHE A 171 2.86 1.86 -20.32
N ALA A 172 4.15 1.93 -20.66
CA ALA A 172 4.98 3.11 -20.46
C ALA A 172 4.47 4.32 -21.26
N MET A 173 3.86 4.10 -22.43
CA MET A 173 3.30 5.17 -23.26
C MET A 173 2.22 6.01 -22.54
N HIS A 174 1.55 5.46 -21.51
CA HIS A 174 0.49 6.15 -20.79
C HIS A 174 0.96 6.89 -19.53
N ARG A 175 2.25 6.75 -19.13
CA ARG A 175 2.78 7.33 -17.90
C ARG A 175 2.63 8.84 -17.85
N ALA A 176 3.05 9.55 -18.89
CA ALA A 176 3.02 11.01 -18.92
C ALA A 176 1.59 11.56 -18.75
N ARG A 177 0.61 10.93 -19.41
CA ARG A 177 -0.82 11.30 -19.27
C ARG A 177 -1.34 11.06 -17.86
N TYR A 178 -0.96 9.94 -17.23
CA TYR A 178 -1.39 9.63 -15.86
C TYR A 178 -0.76 10.58 -14.84
N GLU A 179 0.52 10.89 -15.00
CA GLU A 179 1.22 11.85 -14.15
C GLU A 179 0.62 13.25 -14.25
N ALA A 180 0.34 13.72 -15.47
CA ALA A 180 -0.33 15.01 -15.68
C ALA A 180 -1.73 15.08 -15.06
N ALA A 181 -2.41 13.94 -14.90
CA ALA A 181 -3.73 13.87 -14.26
C ALA A 181 -3.68 13.87 -12.73
N PHE A 182 -2.54 13.50 -12.13
CA PHE A 182 -2.37 13.37 -10.68
C PHE A 182 -1.01 13.91 -10.20
N PRO A 183 -0.62 15.14 -10.57
CA PRO A 183 0.71 15.66 -10.28
C PRO A 183 1.04 15.62 -8.78
N GLU A 184 0.06 15.91 -7.91
CA GLU A 184 0.25 15.93 -6.46
C GLU A 184 0.62 14.55 -5.89
N ALA A 185 0.11 13.47 -6.47
CA ALA A 185 0.45 12.12 -6.02
C ALA A 185 1.89 11.74 -6.38
N PHE A 186 2.36 12.19 -7.54
CA PHE A 186 3.74 11.98 -8.00
C PHE A 186 4.73 12.84 -7.21
N ASP A 187 4.41 14.11 -7.01
CA ASP A 187 5.23 15.03 -6.24
C ASP A 187 5.35 14.57 -4.78
N TRP A 188 4.23 14.14 -4.18
CA TRP A 188 4.24 13.52 -2.85
C TRP A 188 5.14 12.28 -2.80
N TYR A 189 5.02 11.37 -3.77
CA TYR A 189 5.82 10.13 -3.78
C TYR A 189 7.32 10.42 -3.95
N ARG A 190 7.67 11.40 -4.81
CA ARG A 190 9.06 11.86 -5.02
C ARG A 190 9.64 12.52 -3.77
N ALA A 191 8.82 13.29 -3.06
CA ALA A 191 9.20 13.98 -1.82
C ALA A 191 9.32 13.05 -0.60
N LEU A 192 8.91 11.77 -0.70
CA LEU A 192 9.10 10.81 0.39
C LEU A 192 10.58 10.73 0.79
N PRO A 193 10.87 10.71 2.11
CA PRO A 193 12.23 10.64 2.61
C PRO A 193 12.91 9.33 2.19
N ALA A 194 14.24 9.29 2.37
CA ALA A 194 14.97 8.03 2.27
C ALA A 194 14.37 6.99 3.23
N PRO A 195 14.33 5.70 2.85
CA PRO A 195 13.79 4.65 3.72
C PRO A 195 14.61 4.59 5.01
N LEU A 196 13.91 4.42 6.14
CA LEU A 196 14.57 4.23 7.43
C LEU A 196 14.91 2.75 7.62
N GLU A 197 16.14 2.45 7.97
CA GLU A 197 16.55 1.07 8.31
C GLU A 197 16.43 0.79 9.81
N THR A 198 16.26 1.81 10.64
CA THR A 198 16.06 1.69 12.09
C THR A 198 15.00 2.67 12.57
N LEU A 199 14.20 2.28 13.56
CA LEU A 199 13.37 3.23 14.30
C LEU A 199 14.26 3.96 15.31
N GLY A 200 14.35 5.29 15.22
CA GLY A 200 15.04 6.09 16.23
C GLY A 200 14.43 5.85 17.62
N SER A 201 15.26 5.86 18.67
CA SER A 201 14.78 5.83 20.05
C SER A 201 13.92 7.06 20.32
N ARG A 202 12.61 6.88 20.49
CA ARG A 202 11.70 7.91 21.00
C ARG A 202 11.60 7.81 22.52
#